data_AF-A0AAW2XYS1-F1
#
_entry.id   AF-A0AAW2XYS1-F1
#
_cell.length_a   1.000
_cell.length_b   1.000
_cell.length_c   1.000
_cell.angle_alpha   90.00
_cell.angle_beta   90.00
_cell.angle_gamma   90.00
#
_symmetry.space_group_name_H-M   'P 1'
#
loop_
_entity.id
_entity.type
_entity.pdbx_description
1 polymer ?
#
loop_
_entity_poly.entity_id
_entity_poly.type
_entity_poly.pdbx_seq_one_letter_code
_entity_poly.pdbx_strand_id
1 'polypeptide(L)'
;MAVQKRMRIYHLGSLPPVLLVFAGNIKAVDHRWNQHGLGGDNLEGRCRGLHPGPISLLHWSGKGKPWLRLDSRRPCTVDYLWAPYDLYRSSRVALEE
;
A
#
# COMPACT_ATOMS: atom_id res chain seq x y z
N MET A 1 1.99 4.67 29.39
CA MET A 1 2.37 3.27 29.05
C MET A 1 3.89 3.17 29.03
N ALA A 2 4.49 2.28 29.83
CA ALA A 2 5.92 2.03 29.77
C ALA A 2 6.20 1.04 28.63
N VAL A 3 6.79 1.52 27.54
CA VAL A 3 7.26 0.65 26.45
C VAL A 3 8.32 -0.29 27.02
N GLN A 4 8.21 -1.60 26.77
CA GLN A 4 9.18 -2.59 27.23
C GLN A 4 10.55 -2.35 26.57
N LYS A 5 11.47 -1.67 27.28
CA LYS A 5 12.73 -1.17 26.72
C LYS A 5 13.86 -2.21 26.61
N ARG A 6 13.80 -3.34 27.36
CA ARG A 6 14.90 -4.33 27.42
C ARG A 6 14.84 -5.42 26.35
N MET A 7 13.65 -5.90 25.97
CA MET A 7 13.48 -6.94 24.96
C MET A 7 12.36 -6.55 24.01
N ARG A 8 12.74 -6.22 22.76
CA ARG A 8 11.78 -5.96 21.68
C ARG A 8 11.45 -7.27 21.00
N ILE A 9 10.24 -7.77 21.22
CA ILE A 9 9.69 -8.91 20.47
C ILE A 9 9.12 -8.48 19.11
N TYR A 10 9.19 -7.18 18.79
CA TYR A 10 8.67 -6.63 17.55
C TYR A 10 9.31 -5.29 17.14
N HIS A 11 9.16 -4.92 15.86
CA HIS A 11 9.58 -3.63 15.32
C HIS A 11 8.37 -2.70 15.11
N LEU A 12 8.53 -1.42 15.43
CA LEU A 12 7.49 -0.42 15.14
C LEU A 12 7.30 -0.33 13.62
N GLY A 13 6.06 -0.46 13.15
CA GLY A 13 5.71 -0.38 11.72
C GLY A 13 5.77 -1.70 10.95
N SER A 14 6.18 -2.82 11.55
CA SER A 14 5.84 -4.15 10.99
C SER A 14 4.38 -4.48 11.33
N LEU A 15 3.94 -5.74 11.21
CA LEU A 15 2.59 -6.18 11.64
C LEU A 15 2.56 -7.06 12.93
N PRO A 16 2.94 -6.58 14.14
CA PRO A 16 3.20 -7.52 15.25
C PRO A 16 2.21 -7.56 16.43
N PRO A 17 1.66 -6.48 17.03
CA PRO A 17 0.83 -6.64 18.22
C PRO A 17 -0.42 -7.48 18.02
N VAL A 18 -1.17 -7.25 16.94
CA VAL A 18 -2.45 -7.94 16.70
C VAL A 18 -2.24 -9.43 16.47
N LEU A 19 -1.23 -9.81 15.68
CA LEU A 19 -0.95 -11.23 15.42
C LEU A 19 -0.44 -11.97 16.65
N LEU A 20 0.30 -11.28 17.54
CA LEU A 20 0.76 -11.87 18.80
C LEU A 20 -0.38 -12.06 19.79
N VAL A 21 -1.23 -11.04 19.97
CA VAL A 21 -2.35 -11.07 20.94
C VAL A 21 -3.41 -12.09 20.55
N PHE A 22 -3.72 -12.21 19.27
CA PHE A 22 -4.77 -13.10 18.77
C PHE A 22 -4.21 -14.33 18.05
N ALA A 23 -2.98 -14.75 18.37
CA ALA A 23 -2.40 -15.98 17.83
C ALA A 23 -3.33 -17.18 18.10
N GLY A 24 -3.61 -17.97 17.06
CA GLY A 24 -4.56 -19.09 17.12
C GLY A 24 -6.04 -18.69 17.04
N ASN A 25 -6.38 -17.40 17.16
CA ASN A 25 -7.74 -16.85 17.09
C ASN A 25 -8.00 -15.99 15.85
N ILE A 26 -7.08 -15.97 14.89
CA ILE A 26 -7.24 -15.29 13.60
C ILE A 26 -7.31 -16.34 12.49
N LYS A 27 -8.13 -16.08 11.47
CA LYS A 27 -8.16 -16.85 10.22
C LYS A 27 -7.54 -16.05 9.09
N ALA A 28 -6.80 -16.73 8.22
CA ALA A 28 -6.34 -16.15 6.97
C ALA A 28 -7.56 -15.78 6.10
N VAL A 29 -7.49 -14.63 5.46
CA VAL A 29 -8.43 -14.24 4.40
C VAL A 29 -7.78 -14.50 3.05
N ASP A 30 -8.60 -14.72 2.02
CA ASP A 30 -8.10 -14.87 0.67
C ASP A 30 -7.30 -13.63 0.25
N HIS A 31 -6.14 -13.85 -0.39
CA HIS A 31 -5.23 -12.81 -0.85
C HIS A 31 -5.90 -11.72 -1.73
N ARG A 32 -7.01 -12.04 -2.41
CA ARG A 32 -7.80 -11.06 -3.20
C ARG A 32 -8.26 -9.86 -2.38
N TRP A 33 -8.38 -10.02 -1.07
CA TRP A 33 -8.84 -8.98 -0.14
C TRP A 33 -7.72 -8.06 0.34
N ASN A 34 -6.46 -8.29 -0.06
CA ASN A 34 -5.36 -7.42 0.29
C ASN A 34 -4.18 -7.57 -0.68
N GLN A 35 -4.33 -7.08 -1.92
CA GLN A 35 -3.23 -6.98 -2.88
C GLN A 35 -2.27 -5.87 -2.45
N HIS A 36 -1.36 -6.19 -1.55
CA HIS A 36 -0.47 -5.23 -0.88
C HIS A 36 0.90 -5.06 -1.57
N GLY A 37 1.71 -4.13 -1.08
CA GLY A 37 3.06 -3.88 -1.59
C GLY A 37 3.10 -3.06 -2.89
N LEU A 38 1.95 -2.54 -3.34
CA LEU A 38 1.87 -1.78 -4.59
C LEU A 38 2.61 -0.43 -4.52
N GLY A 39 2.94 0.03 -3.31
CA GLY A 39 3.79 1.20 -3.10
C GLY A 39 5.27 0.98 -3.39
N GLY A 40 5.63 -0.18 -3.93
CA GLY A 40 7.00 -0.55 -4.28
C GLY A 40 7.80 -1.02 -3.09
N ASP A 41 9.02 -1.50 -3.35
CA ASP A 41 9.97 -1.78 -2.27
C ASP A 41 10.47 -0.47 -1.62
N ASN A 42 10.80 -0.53 -0.34
CA ASN A 42 11.20 0.66 0.43
C ASN A 42 12.68 1.07 0.25
N LEU A 43 13.46 0.31 -0.52
CA LEU A 43 14.90 0.50 -0.72
C LEU A 43 15.17 1.27 -2.02
N GLU A 44 14.68 0.71 -3.13
CA GLU A 44 14.89 1.19 -4.49
C GLU A 44 13.61 1.76 -5.12
N GLY A 45 12.44 1.53 -4.53
CA GLY A 45 11.18 2.06 -5.04
C GLY A 45 10.69 1.37 -6.32
N ARG A 46 11.13 0.14 -6.60
CA ARG A 46 10.75 -0.60 -7.80
C ARG A 46 9.25 -0.90 -7.81
N CYS A 47 8.66 -0.76 -8.98
CA CYS A 47 7.27 -1.15 -9.21
C CYS A 47 7.07 -2.65 -8.96
N ARG A 48 5.93 -3.01 -8.38
CA ARG A 48 5.50 -4.40 -8.22
C ARG A 48 4.28 -4.66 -9.09
N GLY A 49 4.25 -5.84 -9.69
CA GLY A 49 3.09 -6.32 -10.44
C GLY A 49 1.96 -6.79 -9.52
N LEU A 50 0.82 -7.08 -10.13
CA LEU A 50 -0.29 -7.74 -9.47
C LEU A 50 -0.02 -9.24 -9.38
N HIS A 51 -0.49 -9.87 -8.30
CA HIS A 51 -0.48 -11.33 -8.21
C HIS A 51 -1.54 -11.92 -9.15
N PRO A 52 -1.35 -13.17 -9.64
CA PRO A 52 -2.36 -13.84 -10.46
C PRO A 52 -3.66 -14.06 -9.68
N GLY A 53 -4.80 -13.99 -10.37
CA GLY A 53 -6.11 -14.28 -9.80
C GLY A 53 -7.03 -13.06 -9.65
N PRO A 54 -8.26 -13.25 -9.16
CA PRO A 54 -9.20 -12.16 -8.94
C PRO A 54 -8.71 -11.23 -7.82
N ILE A 55 -8.92 -9.94 -7.99
CA ILE A 55 -8.52 -8.91 -7.02
C ILE A 55 -9.76 -8.12 -6.62
N SER A 56 -10.01 -8.01 -5.31
CA SER A 56 -11.09 -7.19 -4.76
C SER A 56 -10.59 -5.90 -4.12
N LEU A 57 -9.36 -5.90 -3.59
CA LEU A 57 -8.79 -4.76 -2.88
C LEU A 57 -7.31 -4.57 -3.23
N LEU A 58 -6.96 -3.37 -3.68
CA LEU A 58 -5.60 -2.93 -3.98
C LEU A 58 -5.05 -2.10 -2.81
N HIS A 59 -3.81 -2.37 -2.40
CA HIS A 59 -3.19 -1.71 -1.25
C HIS A 59 -1.76 -1.24 -1.55
N TRP A 60 -1.61 0.09 -1.70
CA TRP A 60 -0.32 0.78 -1.86
C TRP A 60 0.41 0.97 -0.52
N SER A 61 0.69 -0.15 0.16
CA SER A 61 1.61 -0.15 1.31
C SER A 61 3.03 0.16 0.84
N GLY A 62 3.80 0.90 1.64
CA GLY A 62 5.14 1.40 1.28
C GLY A 62 5.16 2.91 1.04
N LYS A 63 6.29 3.41 0.53
CA LYS A 63 6.54 4.84 0.31
C LYS A 63 5.96 5.38 -1.01
N GLY A 64 5.85 4.57 -2.05
CA GLY A 64 5.35 5.00 -3.37
C GLY A 64 3.84 5.11 -3.40
N LYS A 65 3.28 6.25 -2.99
CA LYS A 65 1.84 6.50 -3.14
C LYS A 65 1.47 6.78 -4.60
N PRO A 66 0.31 6.29 -5.08
CA PRO A 66 -0.04 6.39 -6.50
C PRO A 66 -0.15 7.85 -6.96
N TRP A 67 -0.81 8.72 -6.18
CA TRP A 67 -0.88 10.16 -6.47
C TRP A 67 0.50 10.82 -6.58
N LEU A 68 1.42 10.54 -5.64
CA LEU A 68 2.79 11.10 -5.68
C LEU A 68 3.55 10.67 -6.95
N ARG A 69 3.39 9.42 -7.39
CA ARG A 69 4.05 8.90 -8.59
C ARG A 69 3.44 9.44 -9.88
N LEU A 70 2.12 9.62 -9.90
CA LEU A 70 1.41 10.27 -11.00
C LEU A 70 1.82 11.74 -11.12
N ASP A 71 1.81 12.49 -10.02
CA ASP A 71 2.19 13.91 -9.97
C ASP A 71 3.65 14.15 -10.40
N SER A 72 4.55 13.24 -9.98
CA SER A 72 5.98 13.29 -10.35
C SER A 72 6.27 12.74 -11.75
N ARG A 73 5.25 12.34 -12.52
CA ARG A 73 5.37 11.73 -13.86
C ARG A 73 6.29 10.51 -13.90
N ARG A 74 6.32 9.74 -12.80
CA ARG A 74 7.03 8.45 -12.69
C ARG A 74 6.10 7.36 -12.16
N PRO A 75 4.94 7.12 -12.81
CA PRO A 75 3.99 6.12 -12.34
C PRO A 75 4.48 4.70 -12.60
N CYS A 76 4.07 3.79 -11.72
CA CYS A 76 4.00 2.38 -12.05
C CYS A 76 2.73 2.10 -12.85
N THR A 77 2.70 1.06 -13.69
CA THR A 77 1.51 0.68 -14.45
C THR A 77 0.26 0.52 -13.57
N VAL A 78 0.43 -0.01 -12.35
CA VAL A 78 -0.66 -0.21 -11.39
C VAL A 78 -1.28 1.11 -10.89
N ASP A 79 -0.54 2.22 -10.89
CA ASP A 79 -1.03 3.50 -10.38
C ASP A 79 -2.16 4.08 -11.23
N TYR A 80 -2.20 3.74 -12.51
CA TYR A 80 -3.30 4.13 -13.40
C TYR A 80 -4.62 3.46 -13.05
N LEU A 81 -4.63 2.37 -12.28
CA LEU A 81 -5.87 1.81 -11.73
C LEU A 81 -6.47 2.71 -10.64
N TRP A 82 -5.63 3.49 -9.95
CA TRP A 82 -6.07 4.45 -8.94
C TRP A 82 -6.48 5.79 -9.57
N ALA A 83 -5.80 6.23 -10.63
CA ALA A 83 -5.97 7.57 -11.22
C ALA A 83 -7.43 8.00 -11.49
N PRO A 84 -8.35 7.16 -11.98
CA PRO A 84 -9.75 7.55 -12.19
C PRO A 84 -10.50 7.89 -10.90
N TYR A 85 -9.98 7.46 -9.75
CA TYR A 85 -10.55 7.71 -8.43
C TYR A 85 -9.87 8.89 -7.72
N ASP A 86 -8.93 9.56 -8.39
CA ASP A 86 -8.35 10.79 -7.85
C ASP A 86 -9.42 11.89 -7.84
N LEU A 87 -9.80 12.31 -6.63
CA LEU A 87 -10.76 13.38 -6.44
C LEU A 87 -10.13 14.77 -6.59
N TYR A 88 -8.80 14.85 -6.65
CA TYR A 88 -8.10 16.09 -6.92
C TYR A 88 -8.28 16.47 -8.39
N ARG A 89 -9.27 17.33 -8.65
CA ARG A 89 -9.45 17.93 -9.97
C ARG A 89 -8.32 18.92 -10.20
N SER A 90 -7.29 18.49 -10.94
CA SER A 90 -6.32 19.42 -11.51
C SER A 90 -7.06 20.40 -12.41
N SER A 91 -6.95 21.69 -12.11
CA SER A 91 -7.53 22.79 -12.89
C SER A 91 -6.99 22.88 -14.32
N ARG A 92 -6.06 21.99 -14.73
CA ARG A 92 -5.46 21.98 -16.07
C ARG A 92 -6.39 21.48 -17.17
N VAL A 93 -7.45 20.73 -16.86
CA VAL A 93 -8.45 20.35 -17.88
C VAL A 93 -9.27 21.56 -18.36
N ALA A 94 -9.29 22.68 -17.61
CA ALA A 94 -9.99 23.89 -18.02
C ALA A 94 -9.19 24.80 -18.99
N LEU A 95 -7.99 24.38 -19.42
CA LEU A 95 -7.15 25.17 -20.35
C LEU A 95 -7.00 24.53 -21.73
N GLU A 96 -7.68 23.40 -21.99
CA GLU A 96 -7.72 22.74 -23.31
C GLU A 96 -9.17 22.41 -23.73
N GLU A 97 -10.14 23.26 -23.36
CA GLU A 97 -11.42 23.41 -24.06
C GLU A 97 -11.55 24.82 -24.63
#